data_AF-A0A1E7EPW9-F1
#
_entry.id   AF-A0A1E7EPW9-F1
#
_cell.length_a   1.000
_cell.length_b   1.000
_cell.length_c   1.000
_cell.angle_alpha   90.00
_cell.angle_beta   90.00
_cell.angle_gamma   90.00
#
_symmetry.space_group_name_H-M   'P 1'
#
loop_
_entity.id
_entity.type
_entity.pdbx_description
1 polymer ?
#
loop_
_entity_poly.entity_id
_entity_poly.type
_entity_poly.pdbx_seq_one_letter_code
_entity_poly.pdbx_strand_id
1 'polypeptide(L)'
;MHDDNNNNKKDNNNNNNNENKNNNENENTTDDDDGIISACLLIMDDNHYLIEWIAYHYYVMNLRRLIIAIDPKSLVSPISILNRWKQKGSIHDMKIDITIWKSDSDYTSKEEFDLAKQKIKNEFTELPTNELIEHRARQRLFYTHCLRELKQPQQSQPNQNQSQSSWTMLIDVDEFIRVNYKLVEQESRKKNTTTNNNNTEDADNDIYSSNNKSPLFYLQSSPCIQIPRYRFVSSSSSSSSSNNNSNNNSSNKIIDTTTSMMIDPNNFLTQKYRNHAKSTDYKKNKISKTIIDLRRISLNDIIEVNSIHMPIRKYCSQRNLHIQPKESLLVINHYLGSFQQFTYRDNDARNIIPTTKLLNNNNNNNNNTTKTTTKVNVRDAIKFKEHQKLSYPSETDDEIRPWLEGF
;
A
#
# COMPACT_ATOMS: atom_id res chain seq x y z
N MET A 1 46.41 11.30 -48.13
CA MET A 1 47.41 12.12 -48.85
C MET A 1 46.69 12.95 -49.89
N HIS A 2 46.25 14.13 -49.47
CA HIS A 2 46.18 15.33 -50.30
C HIS A 2 46.04 16.52 -49.36
N ASP A 3 46.75 17.57 -49.74
CA ASP A 3 47.32 18.59 -48.89
C ASP A 3 46.41 19.82 -48.72
N ASP A 4 46.67 20.51 -47.61
CA ASP A 4 46.87 21.96 -47.47
C ASP A 4 45.71 22.97 -47.61
N ASN A 5 45.50 23.60 -46.45
CA ASN A 5 45.55 25.04 -46.19
C ASN A 5 44.68 26.00 -47.01
N ASN A 6 43.80 26.70 -46.29
CA ASN A 6 43.80 28.16 -46.42
C ASN A 6 43.39 28.89 -45.13
N ASN A 7 44.36 29.62 -44.57
CA ASN A 7 44.16 30.67 -43.58
C ASN A 7 43.65 31.92 -44.27
N ASN A 8 42.65 32.61 -43.71
CA ASN A 8 42.66 34.07 -43.77
C ASN A 8 41.98 34.70 -42.56
N LYS A 9 42.72 35.67 -42.03
CA LYS A 9 42.52 36.44 -40.81
C LYS A 9 42.18 37.87 -41.23
N LYS A 10 41.19 38.52 -40.62
CA LYS A 10 41.17 39.97 -40.33
C LYS A 10 39.88 40.41 -39.62
N ASP A 11 40.03 40.66 -38.33
CA ASP A 11 39.67 41.87 -37.57
C ASP A 11 38.63 42.84 -38.16
N ASN A 12 37.57 43.14 -37.40
CA ASN A 12 37.36 44.50 -36.89
C ASN A 12 36.23 44.64 -35.84
N ASN A 13 36.56 45.44 -34.83
CA ASN A 13 35.76 46.09 -33.81
C ASN A 13 34.33 46.49 -34.20
N ASN A 14 33.37 46.30 -33.27
CA ASN A 14 32.70 47.46 -32.68
C ASN A 14 31.96 47.14 -31.37
N ASN A 15 32.33 47.91 -30.35
CA ASN A 15 31.57 48.15 -29.13
C ASN A 15 30.15 48.60 -29.47
N ASN A 16 29.15 48.01 -28.83
CA ASN A 16 28.00 48.76 -28.36
C ASN A 16 27.46 48.11 -27.09
N ASN A 17 27.70 48.83 -25.99
CA ASN A 17 26.98 48.71 -24.73
C ASN A 17 25.48 48.79 -25.02
N ASN A 18 24.74 47.74 -24.68
CA ASN A 18 23.35 47.87 -24.31
C ASN A 18 23.09 46.91 -23.14
N GLU A 19 23.08 47.50 -21.95
CA GLU A 19 22.52 46.95 -20.72
C GLU A 19 21.03 46.67 -20.94
N ASN A 20 20.69 45.56 -21.59
CA ASN A 20 19.37 44.97 -21.46
C ASN A 20 19.44 43.92 -20.36
N LYS A 21 19.23 44.41 -19.14
CA LYS A 21 18.88 43.67 -17.94
C LYS A 21 17.50 43.03 -18.15
N ASN A 22 17.43 42.05 -19.05
CA ASN A 22 16.26 41.19 -19.21
C ASN A 22 16.26 40.20 -18.04
N ASN A 23 15.67 40.64 -16.93
CA ASN A 23 15.17 39.82 -15.84
C ASN A 23 14.06 38.89 -16.36
N ASN A 24 14.40 37.96 -17.25
CA ASN A 24 13.60 36.76 -17.47
C ASN A 24 14.08 35.70 -16.49
N GLU A 25 13.85 35.97 -15.20
CA GLU A 25 13.64 34.93 -14.19
C GLU A 25 12.31 34.23 -14.55
N ASN A 26 12.31 33.51 -15.68
CA ASN A 26 11.44 32.35 -15.82
C ASN A 26 12.11 31.24 -15.00
N GLU A 27 12.13 31.42 -13.68
CA GLU A 27 12.12 30.29 -12.77
C GLU A 27 10.78 29.57 -13.02
N ASN A 28 10.76 28.76 -14.08
CA ASN A 28 9.86 27.65 -14.20
C ASN A 28 10.25 26.71 -13.06
N THR A 29 9.73 26.99 -11.88
CA THR A 29 9.79 26.11 -10.72
C THR A 29 9.02 24.84 -11.08
N THR A 30 9.69 23.91 -11.77
CA THR A 30 9.20 22.56 -12.06
C THR A 30 9.27 21.66 -10.81
N ASP A 31 9.39 22.25 -9.61
CA ASP A 31 9.53 21.55 -8.33
C ASP A 31 8.21 20.99 -7.78
N ASP A 32 7.07 21.26 -8.43
CA ASP A 32 5.75 20.78 -7.94
C ASP A 32 5.53 19.27 -8.13
N ASP A 33 6.40 18.56 -8.83
CA ASP A 33 6.22 17.14 -9.16
C ASP A 33 6.73 16.17 -8.07
N ASP A 34 7.43 16.66 -7.05
CA ASP A 34 8.13 15.78 -6.08
C ASP A 34 7.22 14.98 -5.13
N GLY A 35 5.91 15.18 -5.19
CA GLY A 35 4.95 14.56 -4.30
C GLY A 35 4.02 13.50 -4.91
N ILE A 36 4.14 13.15 -6.20
CA ILE A 36 3.12 12.33 -6.86
C ILE A 36 3.28 10.84 -6.54
N ILE A 37 2.23 10.26 -5.94
CA ILE A 37 2.15 8.82 -5.68
C ILE A 37 1.37 8.11 -6.79
N SER A 38 1.90 6.95 -7.19
CA SER A 38 1.20 5.96 -8.01
C SER A 38 0.90 4.67 -7.24
N ALA A 39 0.04 3.83 -7.78
CA ALA A 39 -0.31 2.56 -7.16
C ALA A 39 -0.60 1.45 -8.17
N CYS A 40 -0.25 0.22 -7.80
CA CYS A 40 -0.70 -1.00 -8.46
C CYS A 40 -1.67 -1.72 -7.55
N LEU A 41 -2.91 -1.93 -8.01
CA LEU A 41 -3.96 -2.57 -7.22
C LEU A 41 -4.52 -3.79 -7.97
N LEU A 42 -4.41 -4.98 -7.39
CA LEU A 42 -5.17 -6.15 -7.86
C LEU A 42 -6.43 -6.25 -6.99
N ILE A 43 -7.60 -6.08 -7.60
CA ILE A 43 -8.88 -6.10 -6.89
C ILE A 43 -9.72 -7.30 -7.31
N MET A 44 -10.44 -7.86 -6.34
CA MET A 44 -11.50 -8.83 -6.58
C MET A 44 -12.87 -8.20 -6.24
N ASP A 45 -13.64 -8.79 -5.33
CA ASP A 45 -14.98 -8.34 -4.95
C ASP A 45 -14.99 -7.31 -3.81
N ASP A 46 -13.87 -6.65 -3.54
CA ASP A 46 -13.71 -5.67 -2.46
C ASP A 46 -14.17 -4.24 -2.84
N ASN A 47 -15.21 -4.16 -3.68
CA ASN A 47 -15.73 -2.90 -4.21
C ASN A 47 -16.21 -1.93 -3.12
N HIS A 48 -16.69 -2.47 -1.99
CA HIS A 48 -17.14 -1.67 -0.85
C HIS A 48 -16.00 -0.95 -0.11
N TYR A 49 -14.75 -1.41 -0.23
CA TYR A 49 -13.58 -0.73 0.31
C TYR A 49 -12.97 0.28 -0.67
N LEU A 50 -13.10 0.02 -1.98
CA LEU A 50 -12.43 0.77 -3.03
C LEU A 50 -12.76 2.27 -3.02
N ILE A 51 -14.01 2.65 -2.70
CA ILE A 51 -14.43 4.06 -2.70
C ILE A 51 -13.66 4.86 -1.66
N GLU A 52 -13.63 4.37 -0.41
CA GLU A 52 -12.87 5.02 0.67
C GLU A 52 -11.38 4.94 0.39
N TRP A 53 -10.88 3.81 -0.11
CA TRP A 53 -9.46 3.63 -0.41
C TRP A 53 -8.94 4.66 -1.41
N ILE A 54 -9.63 4.89 -2.53
CA ILE A 54 -9.22 5.88 -3.53
C ILE A 54 -9.29 7.28 -2.92
N ALA A 55 -10.40 7.64 -2.28
CA ALA A 55 -10.57 8.96 -1.68
C ALA A 55 -9.48 9.27 -0.64
N TYR A 56 -9.25 8.33 0.26
CA TYR A 56 -8.26 8.48 1.32
C TYR A 56 -6.86 8.70 0.74
N HIS A 57 -6.40 7.84 -0.18
CA HIS A 57 -5.04 7.97 -0.71
C HIS A 57 -4.88 9.15 -1.68
N TYR A 58 -5.96 9.58 -2.35
CA TYR A 58 -5.96 10.80 -3.14
C TYR A 58 -5.62 12.04 -2.30
N TYR A 59 -6.19 12.14 -1.10
CA TYR A 59 -5.98 13.28 -0.19
C TYR A 59 -4.76 13.13 0.72
N VAL A 60 -4.54 11.94 1.28
CA VAL A 60 -3.48 11.73 2.30
C VAL A 60 -2.12 11.50 1.67
N MET A 61 -2.08 10.83 0.52
CA MET A 61 -0.85 10.42 -0.15
C MET A 61 -0.69 11.07 -1.52
N ASN A 62 -1.52 12.04 -1.93
CA ASN A 62 -1.40 12.65 -3.26
C ASN A 62 -1.38 11.61 -4.41
N LEU A 63 -2.24 10.58 -4.33
CA LEU A 63 -2.39 9.58 -5.40
C LEU A 63 -2.89 10.27 -6.68
N ARG A 64 -2.11 10.18 -7.78
CA ARG A 64 -2.50 10.73 -9.10
C ARG A 64 -2.45 9.71 -10.23
N ARG A 65 -1.86 8.54 -10.01
CA ARG A 65 -1.77 7.48 -11.02
C ARG A 65 -2.14 6.13 -10.41
N LEU A 66 -3.10 5.43 -11.00
CA LEU A 66 -3.55 4.13 -10.50
C LEU A 66 -3.65 3.14 -11.65
N ILE A 67 -2.93 2.04 -11.57
CA ILE A 67 -3.14 0.88 -12.45
C ILE A 67 -3.87 -0.18 -11.61
N ILE A 68 -5.03 -0.61 -12.09
CA ILE A 68 -5.86 -1.59 -11.40
C ILE A 68 -6.12 -2.79 -12.30
N ALA A 69 -5.80 -3.99 -11.81
CA ALA A 69 -6.20 -5.25 -12.42
C ALA A 69 -7.43 -5.82 -11.70
N ILE A 70 -8.41 -6.27 -12.47
CA ILE A 70 -9.61 -6.94 -11.97
C ILE A 70 -9.34 -8.44 -12.01
N ASP A 71 -9.41 -9.12 -10.85
CA ASP A 71 -9.25 -10.56 -10.79
C ASP A 71 -10.37 -11.25 -11.63
N PRO A 72 -10.04 -12.22 -12.50
CA PRO A 72 -11.04 -12.91 -13.32
C PRO A 72 -12.15 -13.62 -12.53
N LYS A 73 -11.94 -13.88 -11.24
CA LYS A 73 -12.94 -14.50 -10.34
C LYS A 73 -13.88 -13.49 -9.69
N SER A 74 -13.70 -12.20 -9.94
CA SER A 74 -14.59 -11.15 -9.43
C SER A 74 -16.02 -11.34 -9.94
N LEU A 75 -16.98 -11.33 -9.04
CA LEU A 75 -18.42 -11.39 -9.35
C LEU A 75 -18.99 -10.02 -9.68
N VAL A 76 -18.41 -8.95 -9.13
CA VAL A 76 -18.89 -7.57 -9.31
C VAL A 76 -17.79 -6.67 -9.83
N SER A 77 -18.09 -5.93 -10.91
CA SER A 77 -17.13 -5.03 -11.55
C SER A 77 -16.93 -3.71 -10.78
N PRO A 78 -15.68 -3.25 -10.54
CA PRO A 78 -15.39 -1.94 -9.95
C PRO A 78 -15.52 -0.76 -10.92
N ILE A 79 -15.82 -1.01 -12.21
CA ILE A 79 -15.69 0.01 -13.27
C ILE A 79 -16.53 1.26 -13.00
N SER A 80 -17.75 1.12 -12.47
CA SER A 80 -18.60 2.27 -12.14
C SER A 80 -17.97 3.16 -11.05
N ILE A 81 -17.29 2.56 -10.08
CA ILE A 81 -16.54 3.30 -9.05
C ILE A 81 -15.37 4.03 -9.71
N LEU A 82 -14.56 3.33 -10.49
CA LEU A 82 -13.35 3.87 -11.13
C LEU A 82 -13.66 5.00 -12.11
N ASN A 83 -14.74 4.89 -12.89
CA ASN A 83 -15.13 5.92 -13.86
C ASN A 83 -15.47 7.26 -13.19
N ARG A 84 -16.00 7.26 -11.97
CA ARG A 84 -16.24 8.50 -11.21
C ARG A 84 -14.94 9.25 -10.90
N TRP A 85 -13.83 8.54 -10.72
CA TRP A 85 -12.51 9.11 -10.43
C TRP A 85 -11.70 9.41 -11.70
N LYS A 86 -12.12 8.92 -12.87
CA LYS A 86 -11.53 9.23 -14.18
C LYS A 86 -12.04 10.52 -14.81
N GLN A 87 -13.28 10.91 -14.49
CA GLN A 87 -14.03 11.89 -15.29
C GLN A 87 -13.39 13.28 -15.27
N LYS A 88 -12.93 13.71 -16.45
CA LYS A 88 -12.46 15.06 -16.76
C LYS A 88 -13.67 15.97 -17.00
N GLY A 89 -13.74 17.12 -16.34
CA GLY A 89 -14.80 18.12 -16.52
C GLY A 89 -15.90 18.11 -15.45
N SER A 90 -15.69 17.45 -14.31
CA SER A 90 -16.55 17.64 -13.14
C SER A 90 -16.16 18.94 -12.41
N ILE A 91 -17.12 19.60 -11.73
CA ILE A 91 -16.87 20.77 -10.87
C ILE A 91 -15.73 20.52 -9.85
N HIS A 92 -15.51 19.26 -9.50
CA HIS A 92 -14.34 18.79 -8.77
C HIS A 92 -13.51 17.90 -9.69
N ASP A 93 -12.61 18.51 -10.47
CA ASP A 93 -11.68 17.81 -11.37
C ASP A 93 -10.68 16.96 -10.55
N MET A 94 -11.11 15.77 -10.16
CA MET A 94 -10.26 14.77 -9.52
C MET A 94 -9.35 14.15 -10.59
N LYS A 95 -8.11 14.61 -10.66
CA LYS A 95 -7.13 14.19 -11.67
C LYS A 95 -6.40 12.91 -11.23
N ILE A 96 -7.07 11.76 -11.29
CA ILE A 96 -6.38 10.45 -11.22
C ILE A 96 -6.33 9.85 -12.62
N ASP A 97 -5.11 9.60 -13.12
CA ASP A 97 -4.89 8.80 -14.31
C ASP A 97 -5.06 7.31 -13.96
N ILE A 98 -6.20 6.72 -14.35
CA ILE A 98 -6.54 5.33 -14.03
C ILE A 98 -6.42 4.43 -15.28
N THR A 99 -5.55 3.43 -15.23
CA THR A 99 -5.52 2.33 -16.21
C THR A 99 -6.20 1.11 -15.62
N ILE A 100 -7.10 0.49 -16.38
CA ILE A 100 -7.87 -0.67 -15.94
C ILE A 100 -7.48 -1.85 -16.82
N TRP A 101 -6.90 -2.87 -16.21
CA TRP A 101 -6.70 -4.20 -16.79
C TRP A 101 -7.87 -5.08 -16.37
N LYS A 102 -8.70 -5.46 -17.34
CA LYS A 102 -9.93 -6.23 -17.13
C LYS A 102 -9.69 -7.73 -17.04
N SER A 103 -8.54 -8.19 -17.52
CA SER A 103 -8.20 -9.61 -17.63
C SER A 103 -6.69 -9.83 -17.55
N ASP A 104 -6.28 -11.07 -17.27
CA ASP A 104 -4.86 -11.45 -17.22
C ASP A 104 -4.15 -11.18 -18.56
N SER A 105 -4.85 -11.31 -19.70
CA SER A 105 -4.28 -11.04 -21.02
C SER A 105 -3.93 -9.58 -21.30
N ASP A 106 -4.40 -8.64 -20.46
CA ASP A 106 -4.06 -7.22 -20.61
C ASP A 106 -2.61 -6.92 -20.16
N TYR A 107 -1.98 -7.82 -19.41
CA TYR A 107 -0.62 -7.62 -18.89
C TYR A 107 0.29 -8.85 -18.93
N THR A 108 -0.22 -10.06 -19.16
CA THR A 108 0.62 -11.26 -19.27
C THR A 108 0.13 -12.21 -20.35
N SER A 109 1.05 -12.93 -20.98
CA SER A 109 0.70 -13.99 -21.93
C SER A 109 0.28 -15.26 -21.19
N LYS A 110 -0.49 -16.13 -21.85
CA LYS A 110 -0.85 -17.44 -21.28
C LYS A 110 0.39 -18.28 -20.91
N GLU A 111 1.40 -18.26 -21.77
CA GLU A 111 2.66 -19.00 -21.56
C GLU A 111 3.41 -18.48 -20.33
N GLU A 112 3.52 -17.16 -20.19
CA GLU A 112 4.15 -16.52 -19.03
C GLU A 112 3.38 -16.84 -17.74
N PHE A 113 2.04 -16.80 -17.78
CA PHE A 113 1.19 -17.17 -16.66
C PHE A 113 1.35 -18.65 -16.26
N ASP A 114 1.40 -19.55 -17.23
CA ASP A 114 1.62 -20.98 -16.99
C ASP A 114 3.00 -21.25 -16.39
N LEU A 115 4.04 -20.55 -16.86
CA LEU A 115 5.39 -20.63 -16.29
C LEU A 115 5.42 -20.11 -14.84
N ALA A 116 4.79 -18.98 -14.55
CA ALA A 116 4.70 -18.44 -13.20
C ALA A 116 3.99 -19.41 -12.25
N LYS A 117 2.89 -20.04 -12.68
CA LYS A 117 2.22 -21.10 -11.89
C LYS A 117 3.14 -22.27 -11.58
N GLN A 118 3.95 -22.72 -12.54
CA GLN A 118 4.91 -23.80 -12.32
C GLN A 118 5.98 -23.41 -11.30
N LYS A 119 6.52 -22.18 -11.38
CA LYS A 119 7.49 -21.67 -10.39
C LYS A 119 6.89 -21.67 -8.99
N ILE A 120 5.69 -21.11 -8.84
CA ILE A 120 4.96 -21.11 -7.56
C ILE A 120 4.76 -22.52 -7.03
N LYS A 121 4.29 -23.44 -7.88
CA LYS A 121 4.07 -24.84 -7.48
C LYS A 121 5.34 -25.51 -6.94
N ASN A 122 6.50 -25.17 -7.50
CA ASN A 122 7.80 -25.68 -7.06
C ASN A 122 8.34 -24.97 -5.81
N GLU A 123 7.74 -23.85 -5.40
CA GLU A 123 8.15 -23.11 -4.20
C GLU A 123 7.55 -23.66 -2.90
N PHE A 124 6.35 -24.23 -2.97
CA PHE A 124 5.64 -24.77 -1.82
C PHE A 124 6.10 -26.20 -1.46
N THR A 125 6.34 -26.44 -0.17
CA THR A 125 6.67 -27.77 0.38
C THR A 125 5.43 -28.64 0.53
N GLU A 126 4.31 -28.06 0.97
CA GLU A 126 2.99 -28.70 1.02
C GLU A 126 2.19 -28.34 -0.23
N LEU A 127 1.40 -29.27 -0.77
CA LEU A 127 0.62 -29.05 -2.00
C LEU A 127 -0.42 -27.93 -1.80
N PRO A 128 -0.19 -26.72 -2.36
CA PRO A 128 -1.17 -25.65 -2.27
C PRO A 128 -2.34 -25.96 -3.20
N THR A 129 -3.51 -25.39 -2.92
CA THR A 129 -4.67 -25.45 -3.83
C THR A 129 -4.33 -24.76 -5.15
N ASN A 130 -4.80 -25.27 -6.28
CA ASN A 130 -4.55 -24.67 -7.61
C ASN A 130 -4.98 -23.19 -7.66
N GLU A 131 -6.06 -22.84 -6.97
CA GLU A 131 -6.57 -21.48 -6.89
C GLU A 131 -5.59 -20.52 -6.20
N LEU A 132 -4.88 -20.99 -5.17
CA LEU A 132 -3.84 -20.22 -4.49
C LEU A 132 -2.62 -20.05 -5.38
N ILE A 133 -2.20 -21.10 -6.10
CA ILE A 133 -1.11 -21.03 -7.09
C ILE A 133 -1.42 -19.97 -8.14
N GLU A 134 -2.62 -20.02 -8.74
CA GLU A 134 -3.09 -19.05 -9.73
C GLU A 134 -3.08 -17.62 -9.17
N HIS A 135 -3.60 -17.44 -7.96
CA HIS A 135 -3.65 -16.13 -7.32
C HIS A 135 -2.24 -15.56 -7.08
N ARG A 136 -1.29 -16.38 -6.63
CA ARG A 136 0.09 -15.94 -6.41
C ARG A 136 0.82 -15.62 -7.70
N ALA A 137 0.68 -16.48 -8.72
CA ALA A 137 1.23 -16.23 -10.05
C ALA A 137 0.69 -14.91 -10.61
N ARG A 138 -0.62 -14.67 -10.48
CA ARG A 138 -1.28 -13.43 -10.87
C ARG A 138 -0.71 -12.21 -10.16
N GLN A 139 -0.63 -12.23 -8.83
CA GLN A 139 -0.10 -11.10 -8.05
C GLN A 139 1.33 -10.73 -8.47
N ARG A 140 2.20 -11.73 -8.64
CA ARG A 140 3.60 -11.51 -9.03
C ARG A 140 3.72 -10.92 -10.43
N LEU A 141 3.01 -11.48 -11.40
CA LEU A 141 3.01 -10.97 -12.78
C LEU A 141 2.40 -9.57 -12.87
N PHE A 142 1.24 -9.35 -12.22
CA PHE A 142 0.60 -8.05 -12.17
C PHE A 142 1.53 -6.96 -11.63
N TYR A 143 2.18 -7.19 -10.47
CA TYR A 143 3.10 -6.22 -9.91
C TYR A 143 4.32 -5.98 -10.79
N THR A 144 4.86 -7.03 -11.41
CA THR A 144 5.98 -6.89 -12.36
C THR A 144 5.59 -5.96 -13.51
N HIS A 145 4.50 -6.26 -14.20
CA HIS A 145 4.06 -5.50 -15.37
C HIS A 145 3.58 -4.11 -15.01
N CYS A 146 2.88 -3.94 -13.88
CA CYS A 146 2.44 -2.63 -13.42
C CYS A 146 3.62 -1.70 -13.09
N LEU A 147 4.65 -2.19 -12.38
CA LEU A 147 5.83 -1.39 -12.07
C LEU A 147 6.59 -1.01 -13.36
N ARG A 148 6.65 -1.91 -14.35
CA ARG A 148 7.24 -1.61 -15.66
C ARG A 148 6.43 -0.56 -16.42
N GLU A 149 5.11 -0.67 -16.44
CA GLU A 149 4.22 0.31 -17.08
C GLU A 149 4.34 1.69 -16.44
N LEU A 150 4.42 1.77 -15.11
CA LEU A 150 4.63 3.03 -14.39
C LEU A 150 6.04 3.61 -14.59
N LYS A 151 7.05 2.75 -14.81
CA LYS A 151 8.44 3.17 -15.02
C LYS A 151 8.71 3.60 -16.45
N GLN A 152 8.07 2.96 -17.43
CA GLN A 152 8.29 3.28 -18.83
C GLN A 152 7.98 4.77 -19.06
N PRO A 153 8.91 5.53 -19.64
CA PRO A 153 8.57 6.88 -20.10
C PRO A 153 7.37 6.69 -21.03
N GLN A 154 6.30 7.48 -20.85
CA GLN A 154 5.20 7.48 -21.81
C GLN A 154 5.75 8.03 -23.13
N GLN A 155 6.38 7.16 -23.92
CA GLN A 155 7.04 7.47 -25.19
C GLN A 155 6.04 8.03 -26.22
N SER A 156 4.75 7.97 -25.91
CA SER A 156 3.66 8.28 -26.82
C SER A 156 3.21 9.74 -26.81
N GLN A 157 3.73 10.61 -25.92
CA GLN A 157 3.34 12.03 -25.89
C GLN A 157 4.55 12.94 -25.62
N PRO A 158 5.39 13.23 -26.63
CA PRO A 158 6.55 14.13 -26.50
C PRO A 158 6.21 15.56 -26.05
N ASN A 159 4.91 15.91 -26.01
CA ASN A 159 4.43 17.25 -25.64
C ASN A 159 3.61 17.29 -24.35
N GLN A 160 3.48 16.17 -23.61
CA GLN A 160 2.87 16.20 -22.28
C GLN A 160 3.99 16.09 -21.24
N ASN A 161 4.20 17.18 -20.50
CA ASN A 161 4.93 17.19 -19.24
C ASN A 161 4.13 16.35 -18.23
N GLN A 162 4.10 15.04 -18.45
CA GLN A 162 3.52 14.11 -17.50
C GLN A 162 4.57 13.88 -16.42
N SER A 163 4.26 14.41 -15.25
CA SER A 163 5.02 14.22 -14.04
C SER A 163 5.30 12.73 -13.84
N GLN A 164 6.57 12.34 -13.85
CA GLN A 164 6.95 10.97 -13.53
C GLN A 164 6.55 10.70 -12.08
N SER A 165 5.71 9.69 -11.85
CA SER A 165 5.34 9.32 -10.49
C SER A 165 6.60 8.99 -9.69
N SER A 166 6.78 9.63 -8.54
CA SER A 166 7.98 9.49 -7.74
C SER A 166 7.96 8.19 -6.96
N TRP A 167 6.85 7.87 -6.31
CA TRP A 167 6.71 6.70 -5.45
C TRP A 167 5.50 5.85 -5.83
N THR A 168 5.65 4.52 -5.77
CA THR A 168 4.60 3.55 -6.07
C THR A 168 4.27 2.69 -4.86
N MET A 169 2.99 2.66 -4.48
CA MET A 169 2.48 1.78 -3.43
C MET A 169 1.90 0.47 -3.98
N LEU A 170 2.12 -0.61 -3.26
CA LEU A 170 1.69 -1.98 -3.59
C LEU A 170 0.95 -2.57 -2.39
N ILE A 171 -0.19 -1.97 -2.07
CA ILE A 171 -1.02 -2.32 -0.91
C ILE A 171 -2.38 -2.83 -1.38
N ASP A 172 -3.01 -3.61 -0.53
CA ASP A 172 -4.33 -4.18 -0.81
C ASP A 172 -5.44 -3.13 -0.55
N VAL A 173 -6.64 -3.32 -1.09
CA VAL A 173 -7.74 -2.32 -0.98
C VAL A 173 -8.30 -2.18 0.45
N ASP A 174 -8.00 -3.14 1.32
CA ASP A 174 -8.29 -3.09 2.76
C ASP A 174 -7.11 -2.53 3.60
N GLU A 175 -6.10 -1.97 2.94
CA GLU A 175 -4.89 -1.42 3.56
C GLU A 175 -4.77 0.10 3.30
N PHE A 176 -4.48 0.87 4.35
CA PHE A 176 -4.40 2.34 4.30
C PHE A 176 -3.06 2.83 4.84
N ILE A 177 -2.27 3.52 4.00
CA ILE A 177 -0.99 4.11 4.42
C ILE A 177 -1.25 5.41 5.20
N ARG A 178 -0.55 5.60 6.32
CA ARG A 178 -0.60 6.86 7.07
C ARG A 178 0.74 7.22 7.70
N VAL A 179 0.86 8.48 8.08
CA VAL A 179 1.97 8.95 8.92
C VAL A 179 1.87 8.32 10.31
N ASN A 180 3.01 7.84 10.80
CA ASN A 180 3.18 7.35 12.15
C ASN A 180 3.34 8.51 13.14
N TYR A 181 2.21 9.10 13.53
CA TYR A 181 2.22 10.26 14.44
C TYR A 181 2.92 10.01 15.79
N LYS A 182 2.97 8.76 16.28
CA LYS A 182 3.70 8.44 17.52
C LYS A 182 5.20 8.70 17.37
N LEU A 183 5.77 8.37 16.22
CA LEU A 183 7.18 8.61 15.93
C LEU A 183 7.44 10.12 15.78
N VAL A 184 6.57 10.82 15.04
CA VAL A 184 6.67 12.28 14.86
C VAL A 184 6.60 13.02 16.19
N GLU A 185 5.69 12.62 17.09
CA GLU A 185 5.55 13.20 18.42
C GLU A 185 6.78 12.93 19.30
N GLN A 186 7.32 11.70 19.26
CA GLN A 186 8.53 11.34 20.00
C GLN A 186 9.75 12.16 19.55
N GLU A 187 9.95 12.33 18.24
CA GLU A 187 11.03 13.15 17.71
C GLU A 187 10.83 14.65 18.05
N SER A 188 9.59 15.13 18.04
CA SER A 188 9.27 16.51 18.45
C SER A 188 9.60 16.77 19.92
N ARG A 189 9.31 15.80 20.81
CA ARG A 189 9.65 15.89 22.24
C ARG A 189 11.15 15.89 22.50
N LYS A 190 11.91 15.04 21.79
CA LYS A 190 13.38 14.98 21.91
C LYS A 190 14.04 16.32 21.55
N LYS A 191 13.56 17.00 20.51
CA LYS A 191 14.07 18.32 20.12
C LYS A 191 13.90 19.34 21.24
N ASN A 192 12.73 19.37 21.88
CA ASN A 192 12.44 20.33 22.95
C ASN A 192 13.27 20.08 24.22
N THR A 193 13.65 18.84 24.52
CA THR A 193 14.51 18.55 25.69
C THR A 193 15.94 19.01 25.49
N THR A 194 16.46 19.04 24.26
CA THR A 194 17.85 19.44 24.00
C THR A 194 18.03 20.95 24.07
N THR A 195 17.00 21.74 23.73
CA THR A 195 17.11 23.21 23.66
C THR A 195 17.21 23.90 25.03
N ASN A 196 16.90 23.22 26.15
CA ASN A 196 16.90 23.85 27.48
C ASN A 196 18.26 23.80 28.22
N ASN A 197 19.28 23.16 27.65
CA ASN A 197 20.64 23.19 28.23
C ASN A 197 21.44 24.36 27.64
N ASN A 198 21.16 25.56 28.16
CA ASN A 198 21.76 26.85 27.81
C ASN A 198 23.23 27.00 28.29
N ASN A 199 24.13 26.11 27.90
CA ASN A 199 25.57 26.35 28.09
C ASN A 199 26.29 26.37 26.73
N THR A 200 26.56 27.61 26.29
CA THR A 200 27.78 28.10 25.62
C THR A 200 28.22 27.48 24.28
N GLU A 201 27.91 28.23 23.22
CA GLU A 201 28.78 28.67 22.10
C GLU A 201 29.53 27.67 21.20
N ASP A 202 29.61 26.37 21.50
CA ASP A 202 30.29 25.38 20.62
C ASP A 202 29.33 24.39 19.92
N ALA A 203 28.02 24.62 19.99
CA ALA A 203 27.00 23.62 19.62
C ALA A 203 26.60 23.55 18.14
N ASP A 204 27.12 24.45 17.28
CA ASP A 204 26.68 24.52 15.87
C ASP A 204 27.26 23.41 14.96
N ASN A 205 28.30 22.69 15.41
CA ASN A 205 28.92 21.62 14.61
C ASN A 205 28.49 20.19 14.98
N ASP A 206 27.81 19.97 16.11
CA ASP A 206 27.49 18.60 16.59
C ASP A 206 26.05 18.14 16.30
N ILE A 207 25.20 19.02 15.76
CA ILE A 207 23.83 18.66 15.35
C ILE A 207 23.81 17.74 14.10
N TYR A 208 24.88 17.77 13.29
CA TYR A 208 25.00 16.92 12.10
C TYR A 208 25.83 15.64 12.32
N SER A 209 26.56 15.50 13.43
CA SER A 209 27.49 14.38 13.68
C SER A 209 26.85 13.19 14.42
N SER A 210 25.72 13.41 15.13
CA SER A 210 25.05 12.31 15.82
C SER A 210 24.27 11.45 14.82
N ASN A 211 24.71 10.21 14.65
CA ASN A 211 24.18 9.12 13.81
C ASN A 211 22.70 8.72 14.04
N ASN A 212 21.87 9.61 14.58
CA ASN A 212 20.43 9.44 14.66
C ASN A 212 19.83 9.64 13.26
N LYS A 213 19.81 8.55 12.49
CA LYS A 213 19.13 8.44 11.20
C LYS A 213 17.66 8.81 11.40
N SER A 214 17.35 10.08 11.15
CA SER A 214 15.98 10.58 11.14
C SER A 214 15.10 9.65 10.30
N PRO A 215 13.84 9.39 10.67
CA PRO A 215 12.92 8.61 9.83
C PRO A 215 12.84 9.13 8.39
N LEU A 216 13.07 10.44 8.17
CA LEU A 216 13.19 11.07 6.86
C LEU A 216 14.45 10.63 6.09
N PHE A 217 15.56 10.35 6.78
CA PHE A 217 16.78 9.81 6.16
C PHE A 217 16.54 8.44 5.51
N TYR A 218 15.65 7.62 6.09
CA TYR A 218 15.27 6.36 5.47
C TYR A 218 14.49 6.54 4.16
N LEU A 219 13.70 7.63 4.05
CA LEU A 219 13.05 7.96 2.79
C LEU A 219 14.06 8.31 1.68
N GLN A 220 15.17 8.95 2.05
CA GLN A 220 16.19 9.39 1.10
C GLN A 220 17.20 8.29 0.76
N SER A 221 17.55 7.43 1.73
CA SER A 221 18.65 6.47 1.57
C SER A 221 18.33 5.26 0.69
N SER A 222 17.07 4.83 0.59
CA SER A 222 16.68 3.64 -0.18
C SER A 222 15.53 3.94 -1.14
N PRO A 223 15.58 3.47 -2.40
CA PRO A 223 14.44 3.57 -3.31
C PRO A 223 13.37 2.51 -3.03
N CYS A 224 13.55 1.64 -2.04
CA CYS A 224 12.52 0.73 -1.56
C CYS A 224 12.41 0.81 -0.03
N ILE A 225 11.20 1.12 0.45
CA ILE A 225 10.94 1.38 1.86
C ILE A 225 9.89 0.40 2.33
N GLN A 226 10.24 -0.42 3.31
CA GLN A 226 9.28 -1.28 3.99
C GLN A 226 8.41 -0.45 4.95
N ILE A 227 7.12 -0.79 4.99
CA ILE A 227 6.10 -0.16 5.80
C ILE A 227 5.44 -1.25 6.66
N PRO A 228 5.46 -1.13 8.00
CA PRO A 228 4.86 -2.14 8.87
C PRO A 228 3.34 -2.06 8.82
N ARG A 229 2.69 -3.22 8.96
CA ARG A 229 1.23 -3.34 8.97
C ARG A 229 0.69 -3.47 10.39
N TYR A 230 -0.39 -2.74 10.69
CA TYR A 230 -1.24 -2.92 11.86
C TYR A 230 -2.53 -3.60 11.47
N ARG A 231 -2.89 -4.68 12.15
CA ARG A 231 -4.18 -5.32 11.93
C ARG A 231 -5.26 -4.72 12.82
N PHE A 232 -6.27 -4.12 12.19
CA PHE A 232 -7.47 -3.61 12.82
C PHE A 232 -8.60 -4.64 12.73
N VAL A 233 -9.30 -4.84 13.84
CA VAL A 233 -10.40 -5.79 13.93
C VAL A 233 -11.67 -5.08 14.37
N SER A 234 -12.82 -5.60 13.93
CA SER A 234 -14.09 -5.23 14.53
C SER A 234 -14.08 -5.72 15.98
N SER A 235 -13.76 -4.85 16.94
CA SER A 235 -14.09 -5.11 18.33
C SER A 235 -15.61 -5.17 18.39
N SER A 236 -16.15 -6.38 18.38
CA SER A 236 -17.52 -6.60 18.80
C SER A 236 -17.58 -6.07 20.23
N SER A 237 -18.22 -4.93 20.42
CA SER A 237 -18.47 -4.27 21.70
C SER A 237 -19.41 -5.10 22.59
N SER A 238 -19.35 -6.43 22.49
CA SER A 238 -20.31 -7.39 23.01
C SER A 238 -19.75 -8.23 24.17
N SER A 239 -18.78 -7.72 24.92
CA SER A 239 -18.37 -8.36 26.19
C SER A 239 -17.64 -7.44 27.17
N SER A 240 -17.70 -6.12 26.97
CA SER A 240 -17.73 -5.23 28.13
C SER A 240 -19.13 -5.35 28.71
N SER A 241 -19.39 -6.46 29.39
CA SER A 241 -20.42 -6.57 30.41
C SER A 241 -20.10 -5.50 31.44
N SER A 242 -20.43 -4.25 31.12
CA SER A 242 -20.62 -3.21 32.11
C SER A 242 -21.75 -3.75 32.95
N ASN A 243 -21.38 -4.32 34.09
CA ASN A 243 -22.24 -4.40 35.25
C ASN A 243 -22.76 -2.98 35.48
N ASN A 244 -23.88 -2.66 34.84
CA ASN A 244 -24.64 -1.44 35.07
C ASN A 244 -25.32 -1.58 36.42
N ASN A 245 -24.50 -1.42 37.47
CA ASN A 245 -24.90 -0.98 38.79
C ASN A 245 -24.31 0.42 39.01
N SER A 246 -24.51 1.33 38.04
CA SER A 246 -24.18 2.73 38.22
C SER A 246 -25.46 3.55 38.16
N ASN A 247 -25.84 4.02 39.34
CA ASN A 247 -26.97 4.88 39.59
C ASN A 247 -26.97 6.11 38.66
N ASN A 248 -28.17 6.40 38.17
CA ASN A 248 -28.56 7.61 37.48
C ASN A 248 -27.99 8.86 38.16
N ASN A 249 -26.91 9.41 37.63
CA ASN A 249 -26.63 10.83 37.77
C ASN A 249 -26.47 11.42 36.38
N SER A 250 -27.47 12.24 36.06
CA SER A 250 -27.70 13.09 34.90
C SER A 250 -26.50 14.01 34.64
N SER A 251 -25.43 13.46 34.07
CA SER A 251 -24.33 14.26 33.53
C SER A 251 -24.64 14.56 32.07
N ASN A 252 -24.97 15.83 31.83
CA ASN A 252 -25.19 16.45 30.53
C ASN A 252 -24.32 15.81 29.44
N LYS A 253 -24.96 14.94 28.65
CA LYS A 253 -24.44 14.51 27.36
C LYS A 253 -24.43 15.78 26.54
N ILE A 254 -23.27 16.44 26.48
CA ILE A 254 -23.02 17.57 25.60
C ILE A 254 -23.30 17.03 24.20
N ILE A 255 -24.54 17.26 23.75
CA ILE A 255 -24.93 17.09 22.37
C ILE A 255 -24.14 18.18 21.70
N ASP A 256 -23.01 17.80 21.13
CA ASP A 256 -22.14 18.66 20.34
C ASP A 256 -22.96 19.06 19.09
N THR A 257 -23.84 20.03 19.26
CA THR A 257 -24.77 20.56 18.24
C THR A 257 -24.01 21.33 17.15
N THR A 258 -22.73 21.59 17.36
CA THR A 258 -21.83 22.16 16.37
C THR A 258 -21.21 21.04 15.56
N THR A 259 -21.96 20.52 14.59
CA THR A 259 -21.59 20.44 13.16
C THR A 259 -22.46 19.35 12.53
N SER A 260 -23.57 19.78 11.92
CA SER A 260 -24.38 18.99 10.99
C SER A 260 -23.61 18.67 9.71
N MET A 261 -22.45 18.03 9.81
CA MET A 261 -21.85 17.34 8.68
C MET A 261 -22.68 16.07 8.46
N MET A 262 -23.28 15.94 7.27
CA MET A 262 -24.08 14.78 6.84
C MET A 262 -23.24 13.49 6.68
N ILE A 263 -22.05 13.43 7.28
CA ILE A 263 -21.07 12.37 7.12
C ILE A 263 -21.03 11.58 8.43
N ASP A 264 -21.64 10.39 8.44
CA ASP A 264 -21.52 9.45 9.55
C ASP A 264 -20.12 8.81 9.54
N PRO A 265 -19.28 9.01 10.57
CA PRO A 265 -17.96 8.40 10.65
C PRO A 265 -17.99 6.86 10.60
N ASN A 266 -19.10 6.23 10.97
CA ASN A 266 -19.23 4.77 10.93
C ASN A 266 -19.31 4.20 9.50
N ASN A 267 -19.46 5.06 8.49
CA ASN A 267 -19.40 4.66 7.08
C ASN A 267 -17.96 4.53 6.55
N PHE A 268 -16.95 4.89 7.35
CA PHE A 268 -15.54 4.86 6.96
C PHE A 268 -14.79 3.86 7.83
N LEU A 269 -14.13 2.87 7.23
CA LEU A 269 -13.29 1.89 7.93
C LEU A 269 -12.25 2.57 8.81
N THR A 270 -11.62 3.62 8.27
CA THR A 270 -10.56 4.37 8.91
C THR A 270 -11.00 5.06 10.21
N GLN A 271 -12.30 5.35 10.33
CA GLN A 271 -12.90 5.99 11.52
C GLN A 271 -13.62 5.00 12.43
N LYS A 272 -14.25 3.98 11.83
CA LYS A 272 -15.05 2.94 12.51
C LYS A 272 -14.19 2.00 13.34
N TYR A 273 -13.09 1.51 12.78
CA TYR A 273 -12.24 0.52 13.44
C TYR A 273 -11.01 1.20 14.04
N ARG A 274 -11.00 1.33 15.38
CA ARG A 274 -9.92 2.01 16.11
C ARG A 274 -9.00 1.06 16.88
N ASN A 275 -9.43 -0.17 17.07
CA ASN A 275 -8.70 -1.18 17.83
C ASN A 275 -7.82 -2.02 16.91
N HIS A 276 -6.53 -2.07 17.22
CA HIS A 276 -5.55 -2.85 16.49
C HIS A 276 -4.69 -3.71 17.42
N ALA A 277 -4.05 -4.75 16.87
CA ALA A 277 -3.09 -5.56 17.62
C ALA A 277 -1.91 -4.73 18.13
N LYS A 278 -1.30 -5.14 19.26
CA LYS A 278 -0.08 -4.51 19.78
C LYS A 278 1.00 -4.51 18.70
N SER A 279 1.78 -3.43 18.57
CA SER A 279 2.82 -3.29 17.54
C SER A 279 3.88 -4.38 17.55
N THR A 280 4.13 -4.96 18.71
CA THR A 280 5.12 -6.04 18.91
C THR A 280 4.57 -7.43 18.61
N ASP A 281 3.26 -7.55 18.33
CA ASP A 281 2.62 -8.84 18.09
C ASP A 281 2.62 -9.19 16.61
N TYR A 282 3.78 -9.59 16.09
CA TYR A 282 4.00 -9.91 14.67
C TYR A 282 3.23 -11.13 14.17
N LYS A 283 2.71 -11.97 15.07
CA LYS A 283 1.79 -13.05 14.67
C LYS A 283 0.42 -12.51 14.28
N LYS A 284 0.06 -11.33 14.82
CA LYS A 284 -1.21 -10.65 14.60
C LYS A 284 -1.12 -9.59 13.52
N ASN A 285 -0.05 -8.81 13.58
CA ASN A 285 0.30 -7.83 12.57
C ASN A 285 0.82 -8.56 11.34
N LYS A 286 0.40 -8.09 10.17
CA LYS A 286 0.77 -8.73 8.92
C LYS A 286 2.24 -8.44 8.54
N ILE A 287 2.83 -9.25 7.64
CA ILE A 287 4.18 -9.01 7.04
C ILE A 287 4.29 -7.59 6.49
N SER A 288 5.40 -6.88 6.58
CA SER A 288 5.52 -5.52 6.03
C SER A 288 5.25 -5.48 4.51
N LYS A 289 4.81 -4.34 3.98
CA LYS A 289 4.73 -4.10 2.52
C LYS A 289 5.79 -3.08 2.14
N THR A 290 5.94 -2.75 0.86
CA THR A 290 6.89 -1.73 0.41
C THR A 290 6.23 -0.61 -0.38
N ILE A 291 6.79 0.59 -0.27
CA ILE A 291 6.63 1.69 -1.24
C ILE A 291 7.96 1.91 -1.95
N ILE A 292 7.91 2.24 -3.23
CA ILE A 292 9.08 2.16 -4.12
C ILE A 292 9.24 3.46 -4.90
N ASP A 293 10.42 4.07 -4.84
CA ASP A 293 10.78 5.21 -5.70
C ASP A 293 11.24 4.68 -7.07
N LEU A 294 10.31 4.67 -8.03
CA LEU A 294 10.60 4.14 -9.37
C LEU A 294 11.61 5.01 -10.14
N ARG A 295 11.78 6.29 -9.82
CA ARG A 295 12.75 7.17 -10.52
C ARG A 295 14.18 6.63 -10.38
N ARG A 296 14.47 6.06 -9.22
CA ARG A 296 15.78 5.54 -8.80
C ARG A 296 16.03 4.07 -9.17
N ILE A 297 15.08 3.42 -9.82
CA ILE A 297 15.17 2.01 -10.22
C ILE A 297 15.26 1.91 -11.74
N SER A 298 16.18 1.10 -12.24
CA SER A 298 16.30 0.87 -13.68
C SER A 298 15.20 -0.09 -14.17
N LEU A 299 14.75 0.06 -15.41
CA LEU A 299 13.74 -0.85 -16.00
C LEU A 299 14.22 -2.32 -16.04
N ASN A 300 15.54 -2.53 -16.17
CA ASN A 300 16.16 -3.86 -16.17
C ASN A 300 16.13 -4.53 -14.79
N ASP A 301 16.04 -3.74 -13.71
CA ASP A 301 15.94 -4.26 -12.35
C ASP A 301 14.50 -4.62 -11.96
N ILE A 302 13.50 -4.19 -12.74
CA ILE A 302 12.10 -4.60 -12.58
C ILE A 302 11.91 -5.94 -13.32
N ILE A 303 12.42 -6.98 -12.69
CA ILE A 303 12.27 -8.39 -13.08
C ILE A 303 11.02 -8.99 -12.44
N GLU A 304 10.71 -10.25 -12.78
CA GLU A 304 9.61 -10.99 -12.17
C GLU A 304 9.69 -10.97 -10.64
N VAL A 305 8.60 -10.52 -10.03
CA VAL A 305 8.46 -10.35 -8.59
C VAL A 305 8.53 -11.70 -7.88
N ASN A 306 9.55 -11.90 -7.05
CA ASN A 306 9.67 -13.12 -6.22
C ASN A 306 8.83 -13.05 -4.94
N SER A 307 8.67 -11.88 -4.34
CA SER A 307 7.84 -11.67 -3.16
C SER A 307 6.93 -10.47 -3.41
N ILE A 308 5.63 -10.66 -3.22
CA ILE A 308 4.64 -9.59 -3.33
C ILE A 308 4.82 -8.51 -2.25
N HIS A 309 5.57 -8.82 -1.19
CA HIS A 309 5.90 -7.92 -0.09
C HIS A 309 7.19 -7.12 -0.36
N MET A 310 8.06 -7.65 -1.23
CA MET A 310 9.36 -7.08 -1.60
C MET A 310 9.63 -7.32 -3.10
N PRO A 311 8.92 -6.61 -3.99
CA PRO A 311 8.89 -6.94 -5.42
C PRO A 311 10.22 -6.74 -6.13
N ILE A 312 11.09 -5.84 -5.66
CA ILE A 312 12.36 -5.53 -6.31
C ILE A 312 13.51 -5.83 -5.35
N ARG A 313 13.83 -7.12 -5.20
CA ARG A 313 14.78 -7.64 -4.20
C ARG A 313 16.13 -6.92 -4.16
N LYS A 314 16.64 -6.47 -5.31
CA LYS A 314 17.91 -5.72 -5.41
C LYS A 314 17.91 -4.47 -4.53
N TYR A 315 16.78 -3.77 -4.45
CA TYR A 315 16.63 -2.51 -3.72
C TYR A 315 15.89 -2.68 -2.40
N CYS A 316 14.94 -3.59 -2.35
CA CYS A 316 14.26 -4.03 -1.15
C CYS A 316 15.16 -5.01 -0.40
N SER A 317 16.28 -4.53 0.14
CA SER A 317 17.19 -5.35 0.97
C SER A 317 16.38 -6.16 1.98
N GLN A 318 16.71 -7.44 2.14
CA GLN A 318 15.99 -8.36 3.04
C GLN A 318 16.22 -7.98 4.49
N ARG A 319 15.51 -6.94 4.93
CA ARG A 319 15.24 -6.72 6.34
C ARG A 319 14.21 -7.76 6.79
N ASN A 320 14.14 -7.95 8.11
CA ASN A 320 13.09 -8.76 8.74
C ASN A 320 11.73 -8.51 8.07
N LEU A 321 11.01 -9.58 7.73
CA LEU A 321 9.66 -9.51 7.14
C LEU A 321 8.73 -8.59 7.95
N HIS A 322 8.98 -8.51 9.26
CA HIS A 322 8.35 -7.56 10.15
C HIS A 322 9.36 -6.50 10.60
N ILE A 323 9.07 -5.24 10.29
CA ILE A 323 9.80 -4.10 10.86
C ILE A 323 9.01 -3.52 12.03
N GLN A 324 9.72 -2.91 12.99
CA GLN A 324 9.05 -2.28 14.11
C GLN A 324 8.41 -0.97 13.65
N PRO A 325 7.15 -0.69 14.00
CA PRO A 325 6.53 0.60 13.68
C PRO A 325 7.32 1.80 14.19
N LYS A 326 8.01 1.68 15.33
CA LYS A 326 8.85 2.77 15.88
C LYS A 326 10.02 3.17 14.97
N GLU A 327 10.36 2.35 13.98
CA GLU A 327 11.47 2.57 13.04
C GLU A 327 10.98 3.11 11.68
N SER A 328 9.66 3.27 11.49
CA SER A 328 9.09 3.70 10.22
C SER A 328 8.21 4.93 10.36
N LEU A 329 8.44 5.90 9.46
CA LEU A 329 7.62 7.12 9.34
C LEU A 329 6.22 6.81 8.85
N LEU A 330 6.07 5.76 8.04
CA LEU A 330 4.80 5.32 7.50
C LEU A 330 4.36 4.04 8.20
N VAL A 331 3.05 3.85 8.31
CA VAL A 331 2.44 2.59 8.75
C VAL A 331 1.25 2.28 7.85
N ILE A 332 0.94 1.00 7.67
CA ILE A 332 -0.25 0.55 6.96
C ILE A 332 -1.25 0.06 7.99
N ASN A 333 -2.46 0.60 7.96
CA ASN A 333 -3.58 0.04 8.71
C ASN A 333 -4.32 -0.97 7.82
N HIS A 334 -4.30 -2.25 8.20
CA HIS A 334 -5.02 -3.33 7.53
C HIS A 334 -6.35 -3.60 8.23
N TYR A 335 -7.47 -3.33 7.56
CA TYR A 335 -8.81 -3.46 8.13
C TYR A 335 -9.48 -4.76 7.71
N LEU A 336 -9.82 -5.60 8.68
CA LEU A 336 -10.57 -6.82 8.38
C LEU A 336 -12.02 -6.54 7.92
N GLY A 337 -12.58 -5.42 8.39
CA GLY A 337 -13.98 -5.06 8.19
C GLY A 337 -14.97 -5.82 9.07
N SER A 338 -16.25 -5.73 8.70
CA SER A 338 -17.34 -6.50 9.31
C SER A 338 -17.36 -7.94 8.80
N PHE A 339 -18.10 -8.80 9.48
CA PHE A 339 -18.28 -10.18 9.05
C PHE A 339 -18.84 -10.26 7.64
N GLN A 340 -19.86 -9.46 7.34
CA GLN A 340 -20.52 -9.41 6.04
C GLN A 340 -19.56 -8.99 4.93
N GLN A 341 -18.70 -7.99 5.20
CA GLN A 341 -17.67 -7.57 4.26
C GLN A 341 -16.59 -8.65 4.06
N PHE A 342 -16.22 -9.36 5.13
CA PHE A 342 -15.25 -10.44 5.06
C PHE A 342 -15.77 -11.64 4.25
N THR A 343 -17.03 -12.04 4.48
CA THR A 343 -17.67 -13.16 3.77
C THR A 343 -18.16 -12.79 2.39
N TYR A 344 -18.15 -11.51 2.01
CA TYR A 344 -18.47 -11.11 0.64
C TYR A 344 -17.53 -11.79 -0.39
N ARG A 345 -16.37 -12.27 0.07
CA ARG A 345 -15.36 -12.99 -0.70
C ARG A 345 -15.57 -14.52 -0.70
N ASP A 346 -16.80 -15.01 -0.85
CA ASP A 346 -17.11 -16.46 -0.73
C ASP A 346 -16.29 -17.34 -1.72
N ASN A 347 -15.82 -16.78 -2.84
CA ASN A 347 -14.98 -17.45 -3.84
C ASN A 347 -13.48 -17.13 -3.74
N ASP A 348 -13.02 -16.56 -2.61
CA ASP A 348 -11.61 -16.24 -2.40
C ASP A 348 -10.76 -17.51 -2.33
N ALA A 349 -9.80 -17.62 -3.24
CA ALA A 349 -8.81 -18.71 -3.28
C ALA A 349 -8.09 -18.92 -1.94
N ARG A 350 -7.95 -17.86 -1.13
CA ARG A 350 -7.29 -17.89 0.18
C ARG A 350 -8.13 -18.60 1.26
N ASN A 351 -9.42 -18.82 1.03
CA ASN A 351 -10.38 -19.33 2.02
C ASN A 351 -10.61 -20.85 1.95
N ILE A 352 -9.88 -21.58 1.12
CA ILE A 352 -10.02 -23.03 0.96
C ILE A 352 -9.22 -23.76 2.04
N ILE A 353 -9.84 -24.04 3.19
CA ILE A 353 -9.23 -24.95 4.19
C ILE A 353 -9.20 -26.36 3.59
N PRO A 354 -8.05 -27.07 3.59
CA PRO A 354 -8.00 -28.47 3.17
C PRO A 354 -9.03 -29.30 3.94
N THR A 355 -9.94 -29.93 3.20
CA THR A 355 -11.10 -30.67 3.74
C THR A 355 -10.69 -31.81 4.68
N THR A 356 -9.44 -32.27 4.58
CA THR A 356 -8.87 -33.35 5.37
C THR A 356 -8.82 -33.08 6.87
N LYS A 357 -8.82 -31.82 7.33
CA LYS A 357 -8.82 -31.49 8.78
C LYS A 357 -10.21 -31.42 9.41
N LEU A 358 -11.29 -31.30 8.63
CA LEU A 358 -12.66 -31.12 9.17
C LEU A 358 -13.46 -32.41 9.31
N LEU A 359 -13.04 -33.50 8.66
CA LEU A 359 -13.78 -34.78 8.66
C LEU A 359 -13.67 -35.58 9.96
N ASN A 360 -12.81 -35.19 10.91
CA ASN A 360 -12.65 -35.92 12.18
C ASN A 360 -13.60 -35.51 13.31
N ASN A 361 -14.50 -34.53 13.13
CA ASN A 361 -15.28 -33.98 14.25
C ASN A 361 -16.81 -34.08 14.15
N ASN A 362 -17.39 -34.62 13.08
CA ASN A 362 -18.85 -34.69 12.93
C ASN A 362 -19.35 -36.11 12.63
N ASN A 363 -19.30 -36.98 13.64
CA ASN A 363 -20.18 -38.14 13.74
C ASN A 363 -21.20 -37.86 14.86
N ASN A 364 -22.49 -38.04 14.54
CA ASN A 364 -23.69 -37.96 15.39
C ASN A 364 -24.46 -36.63 15.33
N ASN A 365 -25.41 -36.55 14.38
CA ASN A 365 -26.85 -36.38 14.68
C ASN A 365 -27.63 -36.05 13.40
N ASN A 366 -28.43 -37.01 12.92
CA ASN A 366 -29.40 -36.83 11.86
C ASN A 366 -30.73 -36.32 12.43
N ASN A 367 -31.22 -35.18 11.94
CA ASN A 367 -32.66 -34.90 11.85
C ASN A 367 -32.92 -33.81 10.80
N ASN A 368 -33.74 -34.15 9.82
CA ASN A 368 -34.04 -33.36 8.62
C ASN A 368 -35.15 -32.33 8.88
N THR A 369 -34.87 -31.05 8.60
CA THR A 369 -35.92 -30.06 8.30
C THR A 369 -35.36 -28.98 7.37
N THR A 370 -35.91 -28.92 6.15
CA THR A 370 -35.51 -28.02 5.07
C THR A 370 -36.25 -26.68 5.18
N LYS A 371 -35.66 -25.74 5.92
CA LYS A 371 -35.92 -24.30 5.73
C LYS A 371 -34.73 -23.68 5.01
N THR A 372 -34.99 -23.11 3.84
CA THR A 372 -34.07 -22.26 3.07
C THR A 372 -33.94 -20.89 3.73
N THR A 373 -33.49 -20.86 4.98
CA THR A 373 -32.76 -19.69 5.47
C THR A 373 -31.44 -19.65 4.72
N THR A 374 -31.01 -18.49 4.22
CA THR A 374 -29.63 -18.20 3.81
C THR A 374 -28.74 -18.60 4.97
N LYS A 375 -28.31 -19.88 4.98
CA LYS A 375 -27.46 -20.42 6.02
C LYS A 375 -26.13 -19.72 5.82
N VAL A 376 -25.89 -18.68 6.61
CA VAL A 376 -24.55 -18.18 6.87
C VAL A 376 -23.71 -19.42 7.14
N ASN A 377 -22.80 -19.70 6.23
CA ASN A 377 -22.01 -20.90 6.28
C ASN A 377 -21.23 -20.87 7.60
N VAL A 378 -21.52 -21.81 8.50
CA VAL A 378 -20.91 -21.87 9.84
C VAL A 378 -19.39 -21.86 9.75
N ARG A 379 -18.85 -22.42 8.66
CA ARG A 379 -17.42 -22.40 8.33
C ARG A 379 -16.87 -20.97 8.21
N ASP A 380 -17.61 -20.06 7.60
CA ASP A 380 -17.15 -18.69 7.36
C ASP A 380 -17.26 -17.84 8.63
N ALA A 381 -18.25 -18.10 9.48
CA ALA A 381 -18.32 -17.51 10.83
C ALA A 381 -17.16 -17.97 11.73
N ILE A 382 -16.76 -19.24 11.67
CA ILE A 382 -15.59 -19.76 12.40
C ILE A 382 -14.31 -19.12 11.86
N LYS A 383 -14.11 -19.08 10.54
CA LYS A 383 -12.95 -18.41 9.92
C LYS A 383 -12.87 -16.95 10.32
N PHE A 384 -13.96 -16.20 10.24
CA PHE A 384 -13.96 -14.80 10.64
C PHE A 384 -13.58 -14.64 12.11
N LYS A 385 -14.12 -15.48 13.00
CA LYS A 385 -13.72 -15.50 14.42
C LYS A 385 -12.24 -15.85 14.59
N GLU A 386 -11.68 -16.77 13.81
CA GLU A 386 -10.24 -17.06 13.80
C GLU A 386 -9.43 -15.85 13.31
N HIS A 387 -9.86 -15.21 12.24
CA HIS A 387 -9.30 -13.95 11.73
C HIS A 387 -9.38 -12.82 12.78
N GLN A 388 -10.39 -12.83 13.66
CA GLN A 388 -10.53 -11.88 14.77
C GLN A 388 -9.70 -12.26 16.00
N LYS A 389 -9.42 -13.54 16.23
CA LYS A 389 -8.54 -14.01 17.33
C LYS A 389 -7.09 -13.57 17.14
N LEU A 390 -6.80 -12.95 16.00
CA LEU A 390 -5.56 -12.32 15.61
C LEU A 390 -4.37 -13.29 15.48
N SER A 391 -4.39 -14.53 15.96
CA SER A 391 -3.23 -15.43 15.86
C SER A 391 -3.23 -16.26 14.57
N TYR A 392 -2.20 -16.10 13.73
CA TYR A 392 -1.82 -17.10 12.73
C TYR A 392 -0.56 -17.83 13.19
N PRO A 393 -0.49 -19.17 13.09
CA PRO A 393 0.72 -19.92 13.42
C PRO A 393 1.91 -19.56 12.52
N SER A 394 1.65 -19.21 11.25
CA SER A 394 2.67 -18.82 10.28
C SER A 394 2.04 -17.91 9.22
N GLU A 395 2.41 -16.65 9.22
CA GLU A 395 2.28 -15.84 8.02
C GLU A 395 3.58 -15.95 7.25
N THR A 396 3.45 -16.25 5.99
CA THR A 396 4.56 -16.69 5.19
C THR A 396 4.73 -15.74 4.02
N ASP A 397 5.95 -15.28 3.80
CA ASP A 397 6.27 -14.49 2.59
C ASP A 397 6.05 -15.34 1.33
N ASP A 398 6.16 -16.67 1.47
CA ASP A 398 5.22 -17.67 0.92
C ASP A 398 5.40 -19.07 1.59
N GLU A 399 6.45 -19.32 2.39
CA GLU A 399 6.64 -20.12 3.65
C GLU A 399 8.14 -20.03 3.90
N ILE A 400 8.58 -19.48 5.04
CA ILE A 400 9.99 -19.10 5.29
C ILE A 400 10.93 -20.24 4.84
N ARG A 401 11.56 -20.11 3.67
CA ARG A 401 12.53 -21.11 3.19
C ARG A 401 13.71 -21.19 4.17
N PRO A 402 14.41 -22.35 4.23
CA PRO A 402 15.41 -22.66 5.24
C PRO A 402 16.78 -21.99 4.99
N TRP A 403 16.80 -20.67 4.79
CA TRP A 403 18.04 -19.89 4.65
C TRP A 403 18.46 -19.20 5.95
N LEU A 404 17.80 -19.49 7.07
CA LEU A 404 18.24 -19.10 8.41
C LEU A 404 19.19 -20.12 9.08
N GLU A 405 19.55 -21.22 8.39
CA GLU A 405 20.64 -22.11 8.85
C GLU A 405 22.01 -21.73 8.27
N GLY A 406 22.11 -20.59 7.58
CA GLY A 406 23.33 -20.13 6.90
C GLY A 406 23.92 -18.81 7.40
N PHE A 407 23.54 -18.34 8.59
CA PHE A 407 24.17 -17.19 9.27
C PHE A 407 24.55 -17.53 10.70
#